data_AF-A0AA40FLV5-F1
#
_entry.id   AF-A0AA40FLV5-F1
#
_cell.length_a   1.000
_cell.length_b   1.000
_cell.length_c   1.000
_cell.angle_alpha   90.00
_cell.angle_beta   90.00
_cell.angle_gamma   90.00
#
_symmetry.space_group_name_H-M   'P 1'
#
loop_
_entity.id
_entity.type
_entity.pdbx_description
1 polymer ?
#
loop_
_entity_poly.entity_id
_entity_poly.type
_entity_poly.pdbx_seq_one_letter_code
_entity_poly.pdbx_strand_id
1 'polypeptide(L)'
;MVQNVNECRNFATAKKALAFNYGIENDDHKLNIGIQNKRRRTRRMCQALECPEIHNFTTLVKDKNYKYYSTYPSTISIGSNFTLACIPKAGIFVFSSDNLNYSQAQTACQKINASLAHIISEERTNGVAKYILPNTPTFVGLSNRNDEKIWKNEFGVVNRFHVLTIEHGERDNHHIQRDVSLLYNN
;
A
#
# COMPACT_ATOMS: atom_id res chain seq x y z
N MET A 1 10.27 21.82 -11.19
CA MET A 1 10.90 22.10 -9.87
C MET A 1 9.76 22.30 -8.89
N VAL A 2 9.81 21.64 -7.72
CA VAL A 2 8.74 21.69 -6.72
C VAL A 2 8.92 22.94 -5.84
N GLN A 3 7.87 23.74 -5.68
CA GLN A 3 7.92 25.02 -4.95
C GLN A 3 7.29 24.98 -3.56
N ASN A 4 6.47 23.97 -3.26
CA ASN A 4 5.80 23.83 -1.98
C ASN A 4 5.42 22.36 -1.72
N VAL A 5 4.91 22.09 -0.52
CA VAL A 5 4.51 20.74 -0.11
C VAL A 5 3.40 20.16 -0.97
N ASN A 6 2.47 20.97 -1.49
CA ASN A 6 1.37 20.50 -2.32
C ASN A 6 1.86 20.06 -3.71
N GLU A 7 2.81 20.80 -4.29
CA GLU A 7 3.48 20.37 -5.52
C GLU A 7 4.31 19.10 -5.30
N CYS A 8 4.94 18.93 -4.13
CA CYS A 8 5.65 17.70 -3.79
C CYS A 8 4.69 16.51 -3.68
N ARG A 9 3.52 16.73 -3.05
CA ARG A 9 2.44 15.75 -2.98
C ARG A 9 1.98 15.34 -4.38
N ASN A 10 1.71 16.30 -5.26
CA ASN A 10 1.27 16.01 -6.63
C ASN A 10 2.35 15.25 -7.41
N PHE A 11 3.62 15.61 -7.25
CA PHE A 11 4.75 14.88 -7.82
C PHE A 11 4.83 13.44 -7.29
N ALA A 12 4.70 13.24 -5.97
CA ALA A 12 4.69 11.92 -5.36
C ALA A 12 3.51 11.07 -5.86
N THR A 13 2.30 11.64 -5.93
CA THR A 13 1.12 10.98 -6.50
C THR A 13 1.35 10.57 -7.96
N ALA A 14 1.89 11.46 -8.79
CA ALA A 14 2.20 11.15 -10.19
C ALA A 14 3.25 10.02 -10.34
N LYS A 15 4.13 9.86 -9.35
CA LYS A 15 5.11 8.77 -9.27
C LYS A 15 4.55 7.50 -8.61
N LYS A 16 3.26 7.47 -8.22
CA LYS A 16 2.64 6.40 -7.43
C LYS A 16 3.40 6.12 -6.11
N ALA A 17 4.00 7.14 -5.52
CA ALA A 17 4.72 7.02 -4.24
C ALA A 17 3.74 6.95 -3.07
N LEU A 18 4.10 6.20 -2.03
CA LEU A 18 3.28 5.97 -0.84
C LEU A 18 3.67 6.87 0.34
N ALA A 19 4.83 7.52 0.23
CA ALA A 19 5.30 8.57 1.13
C ALA A 19 6.20 9.53 0.37
N PHE A 20 6.52 10.68 0.97
CA PHE A 20 7.53 11.59 0.45
C PHE A 20 8.20 12.40 1.55
N ASN A 21 9.45 12.76 1.31
CA ASN A 21 10.15 13.79 2.08
C ASN A 21 10.09 15.11 1.32
N TYR A 22 9.75 16.17 2.03
CA TYR A 22 9.85 17.54 1.52
C TYR A 22 10.82 18.32 2.38
N GLY A 23 11.82 18.95 1.77
CA GLY A 23 12.84 19.68 2.50
C GLY A 23 13.37 20.92 1.80
N ILE A 24 14.17 21.68 2.52
CA ILE A 24 14.81 22.90 2.05
C ILE A 24 16.31 22.77 2.30
N GLU A 25 17.09 22.70 1.23
CA GLU A 25 18.53 22.80 1.29
C GLU A 25 18.98 24.23 1.03
N ASN A 26 19.96 24.69 1.80
CA ASN A 26 20.70 25.89 1.45
C ASN A 26 21.85 25.47 0.54
N ASP A 27 21.93 26.10 -0.63
CA ASP A 27 23.04 25.89 -1.56
C ASP A 27 24.29 26.60 -1.00
N ASP A 28 24.91 26.01 0.04
CA ASP A 28 26.20 26.46 0.60
C ASP A 28 27.35 25.96 -0.29
N HIS A 29 27.26 26.21 -1.61
CA HIS A 29 28.44 26.11 -2.45
C HIS A 29 29.47 27.11 -1.92
N LYS A 30 30.43 26.60 -1.12
CA LYS A 30 31.71 27.22 -0.77
C LYS A 30 32.50 27.48 -2.06
N LEU A 31 32.06 28.44 -2.85
CA LEU A 31 32.87 29.02 -3.90
C LEU A 31 33.61 30.20 -3.25
N ASN A 32 34.82 29.92 -2.76
CA ASN A 32 35.80 30.94 -2.39
C ASN A 32 36.23 31.70 -3.65
N ILE A 33 35.37 32.57 -4.16
CA ILE A 33 35.73 33.55 -5.18
C ILE A 33 35.09 34.87 -4.74
N GLY A 34 35.96 35.84 -4.51
CA GLY A 34 35.64 37.07 -3.82
C GLY A 34 34.54 37.90 -4.47
N ILE A 35 33.86 38.63 -3.59
CA ILE A 35 33.09 39.85 -3.82
C ILE A 35 31.81 39.70 -4.69
N GLN A 36 30.69 40.04 -4.02
CA GLN A 36 29.37 40.51 -4.49
C GLN A 36 28.16 39.57 -4.33
N ASN A 37 27.25 39.99 -3.43
CA ASN A 37 25.80 39.73 -3.36
C ASN A 37 25.29 38.38 -3.90
N LYS A 38 25.72 37.27 -3.30
CA LYS A 38 25.09 35.97 -3.55
C LYS A 38 23.80 35.87 -2.76
N ARG A 39 22.66 36.06 -3.44
CA ARG A 39 21.34 35.64 -2.94
C ARG A 39 21.47 34.16 -2.55
N ARG A 40 21.31 33.83 -1.26
CA ARG A 40 21.18 32.46 -0.77
C ARG A 40 20.09 31.78 -1.60
N ARG A 41 20.45 30.84 -2.48
CA ARG A 41 19.47 30.04 -3.21
C ARG A 41 19.06 28.90 -2.29
N THR A 42 17.90 29.05 -1.65
CA THR A 42 17.23 27.92 -0.99
C THR A 42 16.67 27.01 -2.07
N ARG A 43 17.15 25.77 -2.15
CA ARG A 43 16.61 24.75 -3.05
C ARG A 43 15.60 23.92 -2.29
N ARG A 44 14.40 23.80 -2.85
CA ARG A 44 13.37 22.91 -2.32
C ARG A 44 13.56 21.53 -2.92
N MET A 45 13.56 20.54 -2.05
CA MET A 45 13.70 19.14 -2.41
C MET A 45 12.41 18.38 -2.17
N CYS A 46 12.15 17.44 -3.05
CA CYS A 46 11.04 16.52 -2.96
C CYS A 46 11.55 15.13 -3.31
N GLN A 47 11.51 14.22 -2.35
CA GLN A 47 11.91 12.83 -2.52
C GLN A 47 10.65 11.97 -2.44
N ALA A 48 10.24 11.40 -3.56
CA ALA A 48 9.17 10.42 -3.61
C ALA A 48 9.68 9.07 -3.11
N LEU A 49 8.97 8.46 -2.17
CA LEU A 49 9.33 7.18 -1.56
C LEU A 49 8.34 6.10 -2.01
N GLU A 50 8.87 4.99 -2.50
CA GLU A 50 8.04 3.89 -3.00
C GLU A 50 7.20 3.26 -1.88
N CYS A 51 7.73 3.25 -0.66
CA CYS A 51 7.11 2.70 0.53
C CYS A 51 7.14 3.73 1.67
N PRO A 52 6.09 3.76 2.50
CA PRO A 52 6.14 4.49 3.75
C PRO A 52 6.97 3.70 4.76
N GLU A 53 7.39 4.40 5.80
CA GLU A 53 8.02 3.78 6.95
C GLU A 53 6.95 3.08 7.81
N ILE A 54 7.18 1.78 8.03
CA ILE A 54 6.22 0.87 8.68
C ILE A 54 6.74 0.30 10.01
N HIS A 55 8.00 0.58 10.36
CA HIS A 55 8.68 0.07 11.56
C HIS A 55 9.05 1.19 12.55
N ASN A 56 8.05 1.98 12.95
CA ASN A 56 8.16 3.00 14.00
C ASN A 56 9.25 4.07 13.78
N PHE A 57 9.45 4.51 12.53
CA PHE A 57 10.43 5.55 12.19
C PHE A 57 11.89 5.25 12.53
N THR A 58 12.22 3.98 12.75
CA THR A 58 13.59 3.57 13.07
C THR A 58 14.55 3.73 11.90
N THR A 59 14.04 3.68 10.66
CA THR A 59 14.87 3.90 9.47
C THR A 59 15.00 5.38 9.07
N LEU A 60 14.18 6.27 9.66
CA LEU A 60 14.21 7.70 9.33
C LEU A 60 15.28 8.44 10.14
N VAL A 61 16.11 9.21 9.42
CA VAL A 61 17.04 10.14 10.04
C VAL A 61 16.32 11.44 10.36
N LYS A 62 16.38 11.86 11.64
CA LYS A 62 15.80 13.13 12.07
C LYS A 62 16.61 14.30 11.54
N ASP A 63 16.06 15.01 10.56
CA ASP A 63 16.62 16.25 10.02
C ASP A 63 15.60 17.39 10.14
N LYS A 64 16.03 18.54 10.66
CA LYS A 64 15.18 19.74 10.82
C LYS A 64 14.79 20.38 9.48
N ASN A 65 15.56 20.12 8.42
CA ASN A 65 15.36 20.70 7.09
C ASN A 65 14.36 19.89 6.26
N TYR A 66 13.99 18.68 6.71
CA TYR A 66 13.07 17.80 6.01
C TYR A 66 11.86 17.47 6.88
N LYS A 67 10.73 17.28 6.22
CA LYS A 67 9.50 16.77 6.81
C LYS A 67 9.04 15.55 6.01
N TYR A 68 8.70 14.49 6.73
CA TYR A 68 8.17 13.25 6.18
C TYR A 68 6.63 13.32 6.12
N TYR A 69 6.07 12.85 5.01
CA TYR A 69 4.63 12.80 4.77
C TYR A 69 4.25 11.42 4.24
N SER A 70 3.18 10.83 4.75
CA SER A 70 2.62 9.58 4.23
C SER A 70 1.11 9.60 4.29
N THR A 71 0.47 8.82 3.41
CA THR A 71 -0.96 8.51 3.46
C THR A 71 -1.29 7.41 4.48
N TYR A 72 -0.27 6.78 5.06
CA TYR A 72 -0.41 5.70 6.02
C TYR A 72 -0.10 6.19 7.44
N PRO A 73 -0.72 5.59 8.46
CA PRO A 73 -0.42 5.92 9.86
C PRO A 73 1.03 5.56 10.21
N SER A 74 1.60 6.30 11.16
CA SER A 74 2.97 6.12 11.65
C SER A 74 3.24 4.80 12.36
N THR A 75 2.19 4.20 12.91
CA THR A 75 2.23 2.95 13.65
C THR A 75 1.02 2.13 13.25
N ILE A 76 1.24 0.92 12.72
CA ILE A 76 0.17 -0.01 12.37
C ILE A 76 0.26 -1.15 13.39
N SER A 77 -0.57 -1.07 14.42
CA SER A 77 -0.65 -2.12 15.42
C SER A 77 -1.41 -3.30 14.83
N ILE A 78 -0.67 -4.30 14.36
CA ILE A 78 -1.22 -5.58 13.92
C ILE A 78 -0.93 -6.65 14.98
N GLY A 79 -1.85 -7.60 15.14
CA GLY A 79 -1.64 -8.75 16.02
C GLY A 79 -0.47 -9.62 15.55
N SER A 80 0.02 -10.52 16.41
CA SER A 80 1.15 -11.42 16.14
C SER A 80 0.96 -12.35 14.93
N ASN A 81 -0.30 -12.60 14.55
CA ASN A 81 -0.66 -13.53 13.48
C ASN A 81 -0.67 -12.86 12.09
N PHE A 82 -0.19 -11.61 12.03
CA PHE A 82 -0.16 -10.82 10.83
C PHE A 82 1.27 -10.38 10.51
N THR A 83 1.63 -10.47 9.23
CA THR A 83 2.86 -9.88 8.69
C THR A 83 2.49 -8.68 7.85
N LEU A 84 3.18 -7.56 8.07
CA LEU A 84 2.99 -6.34 7.28
C LEU A 84 4.04 -6.27 6.17
N ALA A 85 3.61 -5.96 4.96
CA ALA A 85 4.53 -5.69 3.85
C ALA A 85 4.12 -4.43 3.10
N CYS A 86 5.11 -3.66 2.69
CA CYS A 86 4.88 -2.62 1.70
C CYS A 86 5.21 -3.15 0.30
N ILE A 87 4.31 -2.89 -0.64
CA ILE A 87 4.48 -3.22 -2.05
C ILE A 87 4.56 -1.90 -2.81
N PRO A 88 5.73 -1.59 -3.42
CA PRO A 88 5.94 -0.37 -4.20
C PRO A 88 4.80 -0.10 -5.18
N LYS A 89 4.29 1.14 -5.20
CA LYS A 89 3.21 1.62 -6.10
C LYS A 89 1.84 0.97 -5.89
N ALA A 90 1.73 -0.04 -5.02
CA ALA A 90 0.51 -0.82 -4.80
C ALA A 90 -0.15 -0.49 -3.46
N GLY A 91 0.65 -0.39 -2.38
CA GLY A 91 0.20 -0.04 -1.04
C GLY A 91 0.86 -0.87 0.08
N ILE A 92 0.33 -0.70 1.30
CA ILE A 92 0.62 -1.58 2.44
C ILE A 92 -0.38 -2.73 2.46
N PHE A 93 0.11 -3.94 2.69
CA PHE A 93 -0.67 -5.17 2.78
C PHE A 93 -0.36 -5.89 4.08
N VAL A 94 -1.35 -6.63 4.55
CA VAL A 94 -1.28 -7.45 5.76
C VAL A 94 -1.59 -8.89 5.38
N PHE A 95 -0.70 -9.80 5.75
CA PHE A 95 -0.78 -11.23 5.47
C PHE A 95 -1.08 -11.97 6.77
N SER A 96 -2.18 -12.71 6.81
CA SER A 96 -2.52 -13.55 7.96
C SER A 96 -1.87 -14.92 7.83
N SER A 97 -1.35 -15.45 8.93
CA SER A 97 -0.95 -16.87 9.04
C SER A 97 -2.09 -17.76 9.54
N ASP A 98 -3.25 -17.20 9.87
CA ASP A 98 -4.37 -17.96 10.43
C ASP A 98 -5.10 -18.73 9.32
N ASN A 99 -5.38 -20.01 9.58
CA ASN A 99 -6.21 -20.82 8.70
C ASN A 99 -7.69 -20.53 8.96
N LEU A 100 -8.22 -19.53 8.27
CA LEU A 100 -9.60 -19.04 8.40
C LEU A 100 -10.39 -19.34 7.13
N ASN A 101 -11.71 -19.49 7.24
CA ASN A 101 -12.57 -19.39 6.06
C ASN A 101 -12.69 -17.93 5.58
N TYR A 102 -13.24 -17.69 4.40
CA TYR A 102 -13.29 -16.36 3.78
C TYR A 102 -14.06 -15.34 4.63
N SER A 103 -15.20 -15.73 5.22
CA SER A 103 -16.02 -14.86 6.08
C SER A 103 -15.29 -14.50 7.39
N GLN A 104 -14.56 -15.47 7.97
CA GLN A 104 -13.69 -15.23 9.12
C GLN A 104 -12.51 -14.33 8.76
N ALA A 105 -11.87 -14.56 7.61
CA ALA A 105 -10.77 -13.73 7.10
C ALA A 105 -11.23 -12.29 6.85
N GLN A 106 -12.39 -12.10 6.24
CA GLN A 106 -13.01 -10.78 6.05
C GLN A 106 -13.22 -10.07 7.40
N THR A 107 -13.81 -10.78 8.37
CA THR A 107 -14.03 -10.26 9.72
C THR A 107 -12.70 -9.92 10.41
N ALA A 108 -11.67 -10.74 10.24
CA ALA A 108 -10.34 -10.51 10.81
C ALA A 108 -9.67 -9.25 10.24
N CYS A 109 -9.76 -9.03 8.93
CA CYS A 109 -9.29 -7.79 8.30
C CYS A 109 -10.06 -6.56 8.80
N GLN A 110 -11.38 -6.66 8.93
CA GLN A 110 -12.21 -5.54 9.43
C GLN A 110 -11.88 -5.16 10.87
N LYS A 111 -11.54 -6.14 11.73
CA LYS A 111 -11.12 -5.88 13.12
C LYS A 111 -9.87 -5.01 13.24
N ILE A 112 -9.03 -4.97 12.21
CA ILE A 112 -7.83 -4.12 12.15
C ILE A 112 -8.04 -2.89 11.26
N ASN A 113 -9.29 -2.48 11.02
CA ASN A 113 -9.68 -1.39 10.12
C ASN A 113 -9.11 -1.54 8.70
N ALA A 114 -8.92 -2.79 8.26
CA ALA A 114 -8.46 -3.15 6.94
C ALA A 114 -9.54 -3.97 6.24
N SER A 115 -9.18 -4.48 5.08
CA SER A 115 -10.06 -5.32 4.32
C SER A 115 -9.31 -6.35 3.48
N LEU A 116 -10.05 -7.33 2.96
CA LEU A 116 -9.44 -8.35 2.10
C LEU A 116 -8.84 -7.68 0.85
N ALA A 117 -7.63 -8.11 0.52
CA ALA A 117 -6.79 -7.40 -0.44
C ALA A 117 -7.47 -7.24 -1.81
N HIS A 118 -7.38 -6.04 -2.35
CA HIS A 118 -7.85 -5.73 -3.68
C HIS A 118 -6.73 -5.86 -4.71
N ILE A 119 -6.89 -6.76 -5.69
CA ILE A 119 -5.81 -7.12 -6.63
C ILE A 119 -6.13 -6.85 -8.13
N ILE A 120 -6.77 -5.72 -8.45
CA ILE A 120 -7.10 -5.42 -9.87
C ILE A 120 -5.88 -5.17 -10.75
N SER A 121 -4.85 -4.50 -10.23
CA SER A 121 -3.70 -4.11 -11.06
C SER A 121 -2.63 -5.18 -11.08
N GLU A 122 -1.86 -5.22 -12.16
CA GLU A 122 -0.70 -6.12 -12.28
C GLU A 122 0.32 -5.87 -11.17
N GLU A 123 0.61 -4.59 -10.85
CA GLU A 123 1.57 -4.27 -9.78
C GLU A 123 1.10 -4.78 -8.42
N ARG A 124 -0.22 -4.74 -8.16
CA ARG A 124 -0.81 -5.30 -6.93
C ARG A 124 -0.76 -6.81 -6.92
N THR A 125 -1.19 -7.44 -8.00
CA THR A 125 -1.25 -8.91 -8.12
C THR A 125 0.14 -9.52 -7.99
N ASN A 126 1.08 -9.10 -8.84
CA ASN A 126 2.44 -9.62 -8.86
C ASN A 126 3.23 -9.22 -7.61
N GLY A 127 2.93 -8.06 -7.03
CA GLY A 127 3.53 -7.63 -5.78
C GLY A 127 3.07 -8.49 -4.60
N VAL A 128 1.77 -8.73 -4.48
CA VAL A 128 1.17 -9.48 -3.35
C VAL A 128 1.56 -10.95 -3.44
N ALA A 129 1.56 -11.53 -4.65
CA ALA A 129 1.91 -12.94 -4.87
C ALA A 129 3.29 -13.31 -4.28
N LYS A 130 4.27 -12.40 -4.33
CA LYS A 130 5.63 -12.64 -3.79
C LYS A 130 5.68 -12.92 -2.29
N TYR A 131 4.66 -12.50 -1.55
CA TYR A 131 4.56 -12.70 -0.10
C TYR A 131 3.68 -13.89 0.28
N ILE A 132 3.02 -14.51 -0.70
CA ILE A 132 2.22 -15.72 -0.50
C ILE A 132 3.16 -16.93 -0.59
N LEU A 133 3.02 -17.84 0.37
CA LEU A 133 3.78 -19.09 0.35
C LEU A 133 3.39 -19.93 -0.88
N PRO A 134 4.37 -20.56 -1.56
CA PRO A 134 4.07 -21.45 -2.69
C PRO A 134 3.00 -22.48 -2.33
N ASN A 135 2.07 -22.73 -3.25
CA ASN A 135 0.94 -23.67 -3.09
C ASN A 135 -0.02 -23.35 -1.93
N THR A 136 0.04 -22.15 -1.33
CA THR A 136 -0.87 -21.74 -0.26
C THR A 136 -1.90 -20.74 -0.80
N PRO A 137 -3.15 -21.15 -1.04
CA PRO A 137 -4.19 -20.22 -1.45
C PRO A 137 -4.41 -19.15 -0.40
N THR A 138 -4.50 -17.89 -0.82
CA THR A 138 -4.78 -16.75 0.07
C THR A 138 -6.05 -16.04 -0.38
N PHE A 139 -7.02 -15.84 0.52
CA PHE A 139 -8.24 -15.11 0.18
C PHE A 139 -7.96 -13.64 -0.16
N VAL A 140 -8.58 -13.16 -1.24
CA VAL A 140 -8.58 -11.75 -1.66
C VAL A 140 -10.01 -11.23 -1.75
N GLY A 141 -10.21 -9.91 -1.76
CA GLY A 141 -11.52 -9.28 -1.46
C GLY A 141 -12.60 -9.41 -2.52
N LEU A 142 -12.52 -10.39 -3.42
CA LEU A 142 -13.46 -10.61 -4.50
C LEU A 142 -14.37 -11.78 -4.16
N SER A 143 -15.66 -11.49 -4.18
CA SER A 143 -16.69 -12.49 -3.96
C SER A 143 -17.88 -12.28 -4.89
N ASN A 144 -18.62 -13.35 -5.08
CA ASN A 144 -19.85 -13.39 -5.85
C ASN A 144 -20.92 -14.13 -5.02
N ARG A 145 -22.14 -13.59 -5.00
CA ARG A 145 -23.29 -14.21 -4.33
C ARG A 145 -24.25 -14.71 -5.39
N ASN A 146 -24.71 -15.96 -5.29
CA ASN A 146 -25.81 -16.52 -6.10
C ASN A 146 -25.70 -16.26 -7.62
N ASP A 147 -24.60 -16.67 -8.24
CA ASP A 147 -24.41 -16.59 -9.70
C ASP A 147 -24.61 -15.18 -10.30
N GLU A 148 -24.41 -14.12 -9.51
CA GLU A 148 -24.46 -12.77 -10.05
C GLU A 148 -23.40 -12.64 -11.16
N LYS A 149 -23.75 -11.99 -12.27
CA LYS A 149 -22.79 -11.80 -13.38
C LYS A 149 -21.58 -10.95 -13.00
N ILE A 150 -21.61 -10.31 -11.84
CA ILE A 150 -20.69 -9.24 -11.46
C ILE A 150 -20.01 -9.59 -10.13
N TRP A 151 -18.69 -9.76 -10.20
CA TRP A 151 -17.84 -9.89 -9.03
C TRP A 151 -17.68 -8.54 -8.33
N LYS A 152 -17.79 -8.56 -7.00
CA LYS A 152 -17.75 -7.36 -6.17
C LYS A 152 -16.68 -7.49 -5.10
N ASN A 153 -16.14 -6.34 -4.72
CA ASN A 153 -15.43 -6.15 -3.46
C ASN A 153 -16.12 -5.04 -2.66
N GLU A 154 -15.57 -4.69 -1.50
CA GLU A 154 -16.11 -3.59 -0.70
C GLU A 154 -15.92 -2.19 -1.30
N PHE A 155 -15.10 -2.07 -2.35
CA PHE A 155 -14.86 -0.84 -3.10
C PHE A 155 -15.77 -0.73 -4.34
N GLY A 156 -16.59 -1.75 -4.64
CA GLY A 156 -17.59 -1.75 -5.70
C GLY A 156 -17.44 -2.89 -6.72
N VAL A 157 -17.98 -2.64 -7.91
CA VAL A 157 -18.01 -3.55 -9.05
C VAL A 157 -16.65 -3.61 -9.72
N VAL A 158 -16.22 -4.81 -10.11
CA VAL A 158 -14.96 -4.99 -10.81
C VAL A 158 -15.13 -5.82 -12.08
N ASN A 159 -14.67 -5.27 -13.21
CA ASN A 159 -14.94 -5.80 -14.55
C ASN A 159 -13.74 -6.55 -15.20
N ARG A 160 -12.54 -6.55 -14.60
CA ARG A 160 -11.35 -7.20 -15.18
C ARG A 160 -10.33 -7.60 -14.12
N PHE A 161 -9.80 -8.81 -14.24
CA PHE A 161 -8.77 -9.36 -13.36
C PHE A 161 -7.72 -10.13 -14.13
N HIS A 162 -6.54 -10.24 -13.54
CA HIS A 162 -5.45 -11.09 -14.02
C HIS A 162 -5.12 -12.09 -12.91
N VAL A 163 -5.23 -13.38 -13.22
CA VAL A 163 -4.78 -14.51 -12.40
C VAL A 163 -5.48 -14.64 -11.03
N LEU A 164 -6.68 -15.24 -11.05
CA LEU A 164 -7.42 -15.67 -9.87
C LEU A 164 -7.93 -17.09 -10.06
N THR A 165 -7.84 -17.89 -9.01
CA THR A 165 -8.61 -19.14 -8.93
C THR A 165 -9.88 -18.84 -8.13
N ILE A 166 -11.02 -19.29 -8.66
CA ILE A 166 -12.31 -19.16 -7.98
C ILE A 166 -12.55 -20.44 -7.19
N GLU A 167 -12.69 -20.32 -5.88
CA GLU A 167 -13.20 -21.40 -5.03
C GLU A 167 -14.71 -21.23 -4.88
N HIS A 168 -15.46 -22.26 -5.27
CA HIS A 168 -16.91 -22.25 -5.17
C HIS A 168 -17.33 -22.77 -3.81
N GLY A 169 -18.27 -22.09 -3.15
CA GLY A 169 -19.04 -22.71 -2.08
C GLY A 169 -18.68 -22.38 -0.64
N GLU A 170 -18.33 -21.13 -0.31
CA GLU A 170 -18.47 -20.70 1.08
C GLU A 170 -19.96 -20.50 1.39
N ARG A 171 -20.52 -21.36 2.25
CA ARG A 171 -21.87 -21.17 2.78
C ARG A 171 -21.82 -20.15 3.90
N ASP A 172 -22.49 -19.02 3.71
CA ASP A 172 -22.68 -18.08 4.80
C ASP A 172 -23.77 -18.54 5.77
N ASN A 173 -23.90 -17.85 6.92
CA ASN A 173 -24.89 -18.17 7.96
C ASN A 173 -26.36 -18.15 7.48
N HIS A 174 -26.65 -17.68 6.26
CA HIS A 174 -27.98 -17.62 5.66
C HIS A 174 -28.18 -18.69 4.58
N HIS A 175 -27.30 -19.70 4.50
CA HIS A 175 -27.27 -20.73 3.45
C HIS A 175 -27.09 -20.18 2.03
N ILE A 176 -26.62 -18.95 1.87
CA ILE A 176 -26.30 -18.37 0.56
C ILE A 176 -24.93 -18.91 0.14
N GLN A 177 -24.86 -19.43 -1.09
CA GLN A 177 -23.63 -19.90 -1.67
C GLN A 177 -22.82 -18.70 -2.19
N ARG A 178 -21.58 -18.57 -1.71
CA ARG A 178 -20.63 -17.57 -2.18
C ARG A 178 -19.45 -18.21 -2.88
N ASP A 179 -19.14 -17.66 -4.04
CA ASP A 179 -17.88 -17.93 -4.71
C ASP A 179 -16.88 -16.87 -4.29
N VAL A 180 -15.65 -17.30 -4.03
CA VAL A 180 -14.60 -16.45 -3.46
C VAL A 180 -13.34 -16.59 -4.29
N SER A 181 -12.54 -15.52 -4.32
CA SER A 181 -11.30 -15.49 -5.10
C SER A 181 -10.08 -15.79 -4.25
N LEU A 182 -9.18 -16.58 -4.82
CA LEU A 182 -7.90 -16.99 -4.23
C LEU A 182 -6.70 -16.47 -5.02
N LEU A 183 -5.80 -15.85 -4.27
CA LEU A 183 -4.39 -15.54 -4.51
C LEU A 183 -3.48 -16.78 -4.51
N TYR A 184 -2.77 -17.10 -5.60
CA TYR A 184 -1.67 -18.07 -5.60
C TYR A 184 -0.33 -17.43 -5.96
N ASN A 185 0.75 -17.96 -5.39
CA ASN A 185 2.11 -17.75 -5.85
C ASN A 185 2.56 -18.98 -6.64
N ASN A 186 2.83 -18.81 -7.94
CA ASN A 186 3.24 -19.87 -8.87
C ASN A 186 4.76 -19.87 -9.06
#